data_AF-A0A2V1NJB1-F1
#
_entry.id   AF-A0A2V1NJB1-F1
#
_cell.length_a   1.000
_cell.length_b   1.000
_cell.length_c   1.000
_cell.angle_alpha   90.00
_cell.angle_beta   90.00
_cell.angle_gamma   90.00
#
_symmetry.space_group_name_H-M   'P 1'
#
loop_
_entity.id
_entity.type
_entity.pdbx_description
1 polymer ?
#
loop_
_entity_poly.entity_id
_entity_poly.type
_entity_poly.pdbx_seq_one_letter_code
_entity_poly.pdbx_strand_id
1 'polypeptide(L)'
;MRELLAEDAYAISPSPVPYPAIRRRGVIERRRRLAVAGVVIAALGIVPVATWAVVRGDRADTVVAGPPAGDSSDSDASGDSGAPDSSSASNSPGGSGGSASGGTGTPQGPTPPATPAQLVAGITFAQAADGLEKCLAFDRSGVQHPGEEGLGEASEYRIILAIPSTGDSNSPGDGIYVVAVKEKPTPVRLICTLKNGKAEGINSSGGAEEFVPLVYPDINSGKLYQQSFIDRGNWKLPFRWGVIGTYVPAKVTRVTASYGTSTPVEATLDHGWYVATGVLDRQVTRAPHLKGYDSSGRLVYDSDTDTTYEHVLP
;
A
#
# COMPACT_ATOMS: atom_id res chain seq x y z
N MET A 1 47.71 -28.24 -25.39
CA MET A 1 47.24 -28.14 -23.98
C MET A 1 45.97 -27.26 -23.88
N ARG A 2 44.93 -27.55 -24.69
CA ARG A 2 43.61 -26.89 -24.65
C ARG A 2 42.43 -27.84 -24.88
N GLU A 3 42.68 -29.13 -25.14
CA GLU A 3 41.62 -30.13 -25.35
C GLU A 3 41.24 -30.91 -24.08
N LEU A 4 42.05 -30.87 -23.01
CA LEU A 4 41.80 -31.65 -21.79
C LEU A 4 40.87 -30.99 -20.76
N LEU A 5 40.20 -29.87 -21.09
CA LEU A 5 39.23 -29.20 -20.20
C LEU A 5 37.81 -29.17 -20.76
N ALA A 6 37.57 -29.74 -21.95
CA ALA A 6 36.25 -29.72 -22.59
C ALA A 6 35.41 -30.98 -22.30
N GLU A 7 36.00 -32.04 -21.74
CA GLU A 7 35.31 -33.33 -21.54
C GLU A 7 34.58 -33.46 -20.19
N ASP A 8 34.80 -32.57 -19.22
CA ASP A 8 34.17 -32.66 -17.89
C ASP A 8 32.86 -31.86 -17.75
N ALA A 9 32.49 -31.07 -18.78
CA ALA A 9 31.28 -30.25 -18.74
C ALA A 9 29.97 -31.02 -19.04
N TYR A 10 30.07 -32.27 -19.53
CA TYR A 10 28.91 -33.09 -19.88
C TYR A 10 28.51 -34.11 -18.79
N ALA A 11 29.25 -34.20 -17.68
CA ALA A 11 28.96 -35.15 -16.60
C ALA A 11 28.01 -34.60 -15.51
N ILE A 12 27.67 -33.31 -15.52
CA ILE A 12 26.76 -32.69 -14.54
C ILE A 12 25.39 -32.50 -15.19
N SER A 13 24.57 -33.55 -15.16
CA SER A 13 23.14 -33.42 -15.42
C SER A 13 22.46 -32.94 -14.13
N PRO A 14 21.89 -31.72 -14.07
CA PRO A 14 21.17 -31.27 -12.90
C PRO A 14 19.99 -32.20 -12.64
N SER A 15 19.86 -32.68 -11.40
CA SER A 15 18.75 -33.52 -10.97
C SER A 15 17.42 -32.84 -11.35
N PRO A 16 16.51 -33.52 -12.07
CA PRO A 16 15.26 -32.93 -12.51
C PRO A 16 14.46 -32.46 -11.30
N VAL A 17 14.21 -31.14 -11.23
CA VAL A 17 13.38 -30.55 -10.18
C VAL A 17 12.01 -31.23 -10.22
N PRO A 18 11.50 -31.77 -9.11
CA PRO A 18 10.27 -32.56 -9.09
C PRO A 18 9.04 -31.64 -9.12
N TYR A 19 8.88 -30.88 -10.21
CA TYR A 19 7.69 -30.09 -10.52
C TYR A 19 6.36 -30.84 -10.31
N PRO A 20 6.21 -32.14 -10.66
CA PRO A 20 4.97 -32.86 -10.38
C PRO A 20 4.71 -33.05 -8.87
N ALA A 21 5.75 -33.18 -8.04
CA ALA A 21 5.58 -33.30 -6.58
C ALA A 21 5.18 -31.96 -5.95
N ILE A 22 5.74 -30.85 -6.44
CA ILE A 22 5.36 -29.48 -6.03
C ILE A 22 3.91 -29.18 -6.41
N ARG A 23 3.49 -29.52 -7.64
CA ARG A 23 2.08 -29.39 -8.06
C ARG A 23 1.13 -30.23 -7.21
N ARG A 24 1.48 -31.48 -6.89
CA ARG A 24 0.64 -32.36 -6.07
C ARG A 24 0.47 -31.83 -4.64
N ARG A 25 1.53 -31.30 -4.01
CA ARG A 25 1.40 -30.61 -2.71
C ARG A 25 0.48 -29.40 -2.80
N GLY A 26 0.64 -28.56 -3.83
CA GLY A 26 -0.21 -27.38 -4.02
C GLY A 26 -1.71 -27.72 -4.19
N VAL A 27 -2.05 -28.82 -4.86
CA VAL A 27 -3.45 -29.25 -5.05
C VAL A 27 -4.02 -29.91 -3.79
N ILE A 28 -3.22 -30.70 -3.06
CA ILE A 28 -3.65 -31.34 -1.80
C ILE A 28 -3.88 -30.27 -0.71
N GLU A 29 -3.04 -29.24 -0.64
CA GLU A 29 -3.21 -28.14 0.32
C GLU A 29 -4.51 -27.36 0.05
N ARG A 30 -4.83 -27.08 -1.22
CA ARG A 30 -6.10 -26.43 -1.61
C ARG A 30 -7.32 -27.29 -1.28
N ARG A 31 -7.23 -28.61 -1.43
CA ARG A 31 -8.32 -29.54 -1.06
C ARG A 31 -8.50 -29.68 0.45
N ARG A 32 -7.42 -29.65 1.24
CA ARG A 32 -7.51 -29.63 2.71
C ARG A 32 -8.19 -28.37 3.22
N ARG A 33 -7.93 -27.22 2.59
CA ARG A 33 -8.59 -25.95 2.93
C ARG A 33 -10.10 -25.93 2.61
N LEU A 34 -10.54 -26.69 1.59
CA LEU A 34 -11.96 -26.80 1.24
C LEU A 34 -12.74 -27.83 2.10
N ALA A 35 -12.05 -28.75 2.78
CA ALA A 35 -12.69 -29.82 3.55
C ALA A 35 -13.07 -29.44 5.00
N VAL A 36 -12.66 -28.26 5.49
CA VAL A 36 -12.98 -27.78 6.86
C VAL A 36 -14.29 -26.95 6.88
N ALA A 37 -14.82 -26.55 5.72
CA ALA A 37 -16.09 -25.82 5.59
C ALA A 37 -17.32 -26.76 5.51
N GLY A 38 -17.37 -27.78 6.38
CA GLY A 38 -18.43 -28.80 6.45
C GLY A 38 -19.34 -28.65 7.66
N VAL A 39 -20.05 -27.52 7.74
CA VAL A 39 -21.40 -27.31 8.30
C VAL A 39 -21.86 -28.17 9.49
N VAL A 40 -21.81 -27.56 10.68
CA VAL A 40 -22.68 -27.85 11.83
C VAL A 40 -24.04 -27.18 11.60
N ILE A 41 -25.11 -27.95 11.45
CA ILE A 41 -26.50 -27.46 11.54
C ILE A 41 -27.23 -28.29 12.60
N ALA A 42 -27.68 -27.63 13.67
CA ALA A 42 -29.06 -27.70 14.18
C ALA A 42 -29.12 -27.09 15.60
N ALA A 43 -29.85 -25.98 15.75
CA ALA A 43 -30.94 -25.85 16.74
C ALA A 43 -31.49 -24.42 16.80
N LEU A 44 -32.81 -24.34 17.08
CA LEU A 44 -33.68 -23.18 17.37
C LEU A 44 -34.20 -22.46 16.11
N GLY A 45 -35.50 -22.31 15.83
CA GLY A 45 -36.72 -22.53 16.59
C GLY A 45 -37.70 -21.36 16.34
N ILE A 46 -38.72 -21.59 15.49
CA ILE A 46 -40.09 -21.00 15.39
C ILE A 46 -40.22 -19.46 15.60
N VAL A 47 -40.75 -18.67 14.64
CA VAL A 47 -42.17 -18.24 14.47
C VAL A 47 -42.30 -17.36 13.18
N PRO A 48 -43.46 -17.30 12.49
CA PRO A 48 -43.61 -16.93 11.08
C PRO A 48 -44.11 -15.49 10.82
N VAL A 49 -44.15 -15.05 9.54
CA VAL A 49 -45.28 -14.39 8.81
C VAL A 49 -44.79 -13.65 7.54
N ALA A 50 -45.39 -14.04 6.38
CA ALA A 50 -45.80 -13.28 5.18
C ALA A 50 -44.87 -12.22 4.52
N THR A 51 -44.78 -11.99 3.20
CA THR A 51 -45.47 -12.46 1.97
C THR A 51 -44.77 -11.81 0.75
N TRP A 52 -45.11 -12.34 -0.45
CA TRP A 52 -45.07 -11.73 -1.79
C TRP A 52 -43.86 -11.92 -2.73
N ALA A 53 -44.08 -12.88 -3.64
CA ALA A 53 -43.79 -12.99 -5.06
C ALA A 53 -42.73 -12.09 -5.73
N VAL A 54 -41.82 -12.75 -6.48
CA VAL A 54 -41.34 -12.23 -7.78
C VAL A 54 -41.42 -13.35 -8.83
N VAL A 55 -42.01 -12.94 -9.95
CA VAL A 55 -42.31 -13.66 -11.18
C VAL A 55 -41.04 -14.10 -11.91
N ARG A 56 -41.10 -15.32 -12.46
CA ARG A 56 -40.17 -15.88 -13.44
C ARG A 56 -40.71 -15.56 -14.85
N GLY A 57 -39.88 -14.99 -15.72
CA GLY A 57 -40.21 -14.77 -17.12
C GLY A 57 -38.95 -14.59 -17.96
N ASP A 58 -38.70 -15.57 -18.82
CA ASP A 58 -37.62 -15.69 -19.79
C ASP A 58 -37.82 -14.82 -21.05
N ARG A 59 -36.68 -14.46 -21.66
CA ARG A 59 -36.34 -14.39 -23.10
C ARG A 59 -36.94 -13.36 -24.08
N ALA A 60 -36.01 -12.98 -24.98
CA ALA A 60 -36.14 -12.65 -26.40
C ALA A 60 -36.67 -11.24 -26.74
N ASP A 61 -36.25 -10.54 -27.78
CA ASP A 61 -35.18 -10.69 -28.77
C ASP A 61 -35.11 -9.34 -29.55
N THR A 62 -33.91 -8.99 -30.03
CA THR A 62 -33.55 -8.24 -31.26
C THR A 62 -34.49 -7.20 -31.91
N VAL A 63 -33.96 -5.99 -32.18
CA VAL A 63 -33.89 -5.27 -33.50
C VAL A 63 -32.73 -4.25 -33.37
N VAL A 64 -31.54 -4.40 -33.97
CA VAL A 64 -31.06 -4.25 -35.37
C VAL A 64 -30.98 -2.80 -35.90
N ALA A 65 -29.73 -2.38 -36.21
CA ALA A 65 -29.20 -1.46 -37.24
C ALA A 65 -29.86 -0.08 -37.47
N GLY A 66 -29.18 1.04 -37.75
CA GLY A 66 -27.81 1.38 -38.16
C GLY A 66 -27.80 2.88 -38.62
N PRO A 67 -26.64 3.50 -38.87
CA PRO A 67 -26.42 4.94 -39.17
C PRO A 67 -26.64 5.25 -40.69
N PRO A 68 -26.45 6.47 -41.30
CA PRO A 68 -25.44 7.52 -41.02
C PRO A 68 -25.71 9.02 -41.41
N ALA A 69 -24.71 9.88 -41.08
CA ALA A 69 -24.12 11.03 -41.81
C ALA A 69 -24.88 12.32 -42.23
N GLY A 70 -24.13 13.45 -42.24
CA GLY A 70 -24.33 14.69 -43.03
C GLY A 70 -24.65 15.92 -42.17
N ASP A 71 -23.82 16.95 -41.89
CA ASP A 71 -22.83 17.80 -42.62
C ASP A 71 -23.39 19.19 -42.99
N SER A 72 -22.51 20.21 -42.94
CA SER A 72 -22.62 21.63 -43.37
C SER A 72 -23.40 22.61 -42.46
N SER A 73 -23.10 23.91 -42.33
CA SER A 73 -21.97 24.83 -42.58
C SER A 73 -22.48 26.24 -42.21
N ASP A 74 -21.54 27.18 -42.01
CA ASP A 74 -21.66 28.65 -42.10
C ASP A 74 -22.25 29.45 -40.93
N SER A 75 -21.84 30.69 -40.65
CA SER A 75 -20.63 31.54 -40.81
C SER A 75 -21.03 32.93 -40.26
N ASP A 76 -20.04 33.76 -39.94
CA ASP A 76 -20.07 35.22 -39.67
C ASP A 76 -20.48 35.68 -38.25
N ALA A 77 -19.63 36.27 -37.40
CA ALA A 77 -18.59 37.32 -37.50
C ALA A 77 -19.14 38.77 -37.47
N SER A 78 -18.74 39.52 -36.43
CA SER A 78 -18.45 40.99 -36.34
C SER A 78 -18.35 41.34 -34.85
N GLY A 79 -17.19 41.73 -34.30
CA GLY A 79 -16.63 43.10 -34.28
C GLY A 79 -17.13 43.84 -33.03
N ASP A 80 -16.38 44.59 -32.21
CA ASP A 80 -15.16 45.36 -32.42
C ASP A 80 -14.57 45.85 -31.06
N SER A 81 -13.24 45.94 -31.06
CA SER A 81 -12.23 46.69 -30.30
C SER A 81 -12.56 47.71 -29.19
N GLY A 82 -11.64 47.82 -28.21
CA GLY A 82 -11.34 49.07 -27.50
C GLY A 82 -10.63 48.92 -26.13
N ALA A 83 -9.31 49.10 -26.10
CA ALA A 83 -8.51 49.43 -24.90
C ALA A 83 -7.92 50.86 -25.09
N PRO A 84 -7.14 51.49 -24.17
CA PRO A 84 -6.75 51.13 -22.78
C PRO A 84 -6.93 52.31 -21.77
N ASP A 85 -6.55 52.14 -20.50
CA ASP A 85 -5.74 53.16 -19.80
C ASP A 85 -5.15 52.68 -18.46
N SER A 86 -3.94 53.18 -18.18
CA SER A 86 -3.12 52.92 -17.00
C SER A 86 -3.27 54.04 -15.97
N SER A 87 -3.28 53.69 -14.67
CA SER A 87 -2.92 54.64 -13.62
C SER A 87 -2.33 53.93 -12.40
N SER A 88 -1.13 54.35 -12.04
CA SER A 88 -0.39 53.99 -10.82
C SER A 88 -0.84 54.87 -9.65
N ALA A 89 -0.99 54.31 -8.43
CA ALA A 89 -0.71 55.03 -7.17
C ALA A 89 -0.70 54.09 -5.95
N SER A 90 0.21 54.44 -5.05
CA SER A 90 0.67 53.80 -3.82
C SER A 90 -0.27 53.98 -2.61
N ASN A 91 -0.15 53.06 -1.64
CA ASN A 91 -0.18 53.24 -0.16
C ASN A 91 -1.14 52.30 0.61
N SER A 92 -0.54 51.50 1.50
CA SER A 92 -1.12 50.85 2.70
C SER A 92 -1.66 51.90 3.70
N PRO A 93 -2.53 51.60 4.72
CA PRO A 93 -2.50 50.40 5.57
C PRO A 93 -3.84 49.84 6.12
N GLY A 94 -3.79 48.59 6.61
CA GLY A 94 -4.44 48.16 7.86
C GLY A 94 -5.94 47.77 7.84
N GLY A 95 -6.20 46.52 8.24
CA GLY A 95 -7.34 46.21 9.10
C GLY A 95 -8.45 45.34 8.52
N SER A 96 -8.62 44.19 9.18
CA SER A 96 -9.90 43.54 9.49
C SER A 96 -10.51 42.56 8.49
N GLY A 97 -10.57 41.30 8.93
CA GLY A 97 -11.81 40.50 8.86
C GLY A 97 -12.18 39.93 7.50
N GLY A 98 -11.36 39.04 6.95
CA GLY A 98 -11.77 38.18 5.85
C GLY A 98 -12.26 36.84 6.37
N SER A 99 -13.58 36.70 6.53
CA SER A 99 -14.28 35.42 6.70
C SER A 99 -13.71 34.37 5.75
N ALA A 100 -13.25 33.26 6.32
CA ALA A 100 -12.96 32.04 5.57
C ALA A 100 -14.29 31.56 4.95
N SER A 101 -14.54 31.99 3.71
CA SER A 101 -15.58 31.41 2.87
C SER A 101 -15.17 29.96 2.61
N GLY A 102 -15.90 29.05 3.26
CA GLY A 102 -15.75 27.60 3.11
C GLY A 102 -16.01 27.20 1.66
N GLY A 103 -14.95 27.12 0.87
CA GLY A 103 -14.93 26.30 -0.32
C GLY A 103 -14.85 24.85 0.14
N THR A 104 -15.93 24.09 0.02
CA THR A 104 -15.90 22.63 0.00
C THR A 104 -15.27 22.17 -1.31
N GLY A 105 -13.99 22.48 -1.50
CA GLY A 105 -13.18 21.82 -2.51
C GLY A 105 -12.90 20.42 -2.00
N THR A 106 -13.27 19.40 -2.77
CA THR A 106 -12.77 18.04 -2.55
C THR A 106 -11.25 18.11 -2.39
N PRO A 107 -10.65 17.50 -1.36
CA PRO A 107 -9.20 17.48 -1.22
C PRO A 107 -8.57 17.00 -2.53
N GLN A 108 -7.71 17.81 -3.15
CA GLN A 108 -7.09 17.50 -4.44
C GLN A 108 -5.98 16.44 -4.32
N GLY A 109 -5.58 16.06 -3.10
CA GLY A 109 -4.49 15.12 -2.85
C GLY A 109 -4.75 14.25 -1.62
N PRO A 110 -3.77 13.40 -1.25
CA PRO A 110 -3.93 12.47 -0.14
C PRO A 110 -4.17 13.19 1.18
N THR A 111 -4.71 12.46 2.14
CA THR A 111 -4.81 12.95 3.52
C THR A 111 -3.44 12.86 4.22
N PRO A 112 -3.01 13.89 4.97
CA PRO A 112 -1.74 13.86 5.70
C PRO A 112 -1.74 12.82 6.84
N PRO A 113 -0.56 12.34 7.27
CA PRO A 113 -0.44 11.41 8.40
C PRO A 113 -0.98 12.00 9.71
N ALA A 114 -1.29 11.14 10.68
CA ALA A 114 -1.78 11.56 11.99
C ALA A 114 -0.80 12.49 12.72
N THR A 115 0.51 12.29 12.53
CA THR A 115 1.54 13.14 13.14
C THR A 115 2.67 13.48 12.15
N PRO A 116 3.36 14.61 12.33
CA PRO A 116 4.55 14.95 11.54
C PRO A 116 5.70 13.94 11.68
N ALA A 117 5.76 13.16 12.77
CA ALA A 117 6.83 12.18 13.02
C ALA A 117 6.83 11.03 12.01
N GLN A 118 5.70 10.78 11.35
CA GLN A 118 5.57 9.81 10.25
C GLN A 118 6.23 10.29 8.94
N LEU A 119 6.67 11.55 8.87
CA LEU A 119 7.45 12.11 7.76
C LEU A 119 8.91 12.24 8.19
N VAL A 120 9.67 11.17 7.95
CA VAL A 120 10.97 10.96 8.59
C VAL A 120 12.08 11.73 7.89
N ALA A 121 13.07 12.18 8.68
CA ALA A 121 14.31 12.80 8.18
C ALA A 121 14.08 14.04 7.30
N GLY A 122 13.08 14.85 7.63
CA GLY A 122 12.80 16.11 6.94
C GLY A 122 12.07 15.97 5.61
N ILE A 123 11.58 14.77 5.27
CA ILE A 123 10.65 14.59 4.16
C ILE A 123 9.40 15.41 4.47
N THR A 124 8.96 16.21 3.51
CA THR A 124 7.75 17.03 3.64
C THR A 124 6.51 16.28 3.17
N PHE A 125 5.34 16.69 3.66
CA PHE A 125 4.07 16.14 3.17
C PHE A 125 3.90 16.36 1.66
N ALA A 126 4.30 17.54 1.15
CA ALA A 126 4.23 17.85 -0.27
C ALA A 126 5.09 16.90 -1.12
N GLN A 127 6.33 16.59 -0.66
CA GLN A 127 7.17 15.59 -1.33
C GLN A 127 6.57 14.19 -1.30
N ALA A 128 5.97 13.79 -0.18
CA ALA A 128 5.32 12.49 -0.06
C ALA A 128 4.06 12.38 -0.93
N ALA A 129 3.25 13.45 -1.00
CA ALA A 129 2.05 13.53 -1.83
C ALA A 129 2.37 13.49 -3.33
N ASP A 130 3.31 14.32 -3.79
CA ASP A 130 3.83 14.29 -5.17
C ASP A 130 4.41 12.90 -5.51
N GLY A 131 5.12 12.29 -4.56
CA GLY A 131 5.61 10.93 -4.66
C GLY A 131 4.51 9.89 -4.87
N LEU A 132 3.42 9.97 -4.10
CA LEU A 132 2.28 9.08 -4.24
C LEU A 132 1.58 9.26 -5.60
N GLU A 133 1.38 10.49 -6.05
CA GLU A 133 0.78 10.77 -7.37
C GLU A 133 1.61 10.17 -8.51
N LYS A 134 2.93 10.33 -8.47
CA LYS A 134 3.85 9.71 -9.44
C LYS A 134 3.82 8.19 -9.39
N CYS A 135 3.66 7.61 -8.21
CA CYS A 135 3.57 6.17 -8.02
C CYS A 135 2.28 5.59 -8.61
N LEU A 136 1.15 6.27 -8.42
CA LEU A 136 -0.13 5.89 -9.04
C LEU A 136 -0.12 6.12 -10.56
N ALA A 137 0.56 7.18 -11.03
CA ALA A 137 0.80 7.35 -12.46
C ALA A 137 1.69 6.24 -13.05
N PHE A 138 2.71 5.80 -12.31
CA PHE A 138 3.56 4.66 -12.69
C PHE A 138 2.76 3.36 -12.83
N ASP A 139 1.88 3.05 -11.87
CA ASP A 139 0.95 1.91 -11.93
C ASP A 139 0.07 1.95 -13.19
N ARG A 140 -0.52 3.11 -13.50
CA ARG A 140 -1.33 3.32 -14.71
C ARG A 140 -0.54 3.18 -16.01
N SER A 141 0.74 3.49 -16.00
CA SER A 141 1.63 3.37 -17.17
C SER A 141 2.12 1.94 -17.42
N GLY A 142 1.96 1.03 -16.45
CA GLY A 142 2.24 -0.38 -16.62
C GLY A 142 1.29 -1.04 -17.63
N VAL A 143 1.65 -2.21 -18.17
CA VAL A 143 0.76 -3.00 -19.03
C VAL A 143 -0.39 -3.52 -18.18
N GLN A 144 -1.46 -2.73 -18.05
CA GLN A 144 -2.69 -3.17 -17.40
C GLN A 144 -3.36 -4.22 -18.28
N HIS A 145 -3.73 -5.35 -17.69
CA HIS A 145 -4.53 -6.33 -18.41
C HIS A 145 -5.95 -5.78 -18.61
N PRO A 146 -6.65 -6.09 -19.73
CA PRO A 146 -8.03 -5.65 -19.93
C PRO A 146 -8.91 -6.09 -18.75
N GLY A 147 -9.48 -5.14 -18.02
CA GLY A 147 -10.36 -5.38 -16.87
C GLY A 147 -9.72 -5.19 -15.48
N GLU A 148 -8.44 -4.81 -15.40
CA GLU A 148 -7.84 -4.37 -14.14
C GLU A 148 -8.23 -2.91 -13.86
N GLU A 149 -9.03 -2.70 -12.81
CA GLU A 149 -9.21 -1.36 -12.24
C GLU A 149 -7.88 -0.94 -11.58
N GLY A 150 -7.31 0.19 -12.02
CA GLY A 150 -6.08 0.72 -11.45
C GLY A 150 -6.21 1.02 -9.95
N LEU A 151 -5.11 1.38 -9.31
CA LEU A 151 -5.08 1.60 -7.85
C LEU A 151 -5.84 2.86 -7.38
N GLY A 152 -6.50 3.60 -8.27
CA GLY A 152 -7.31 4.78 -7.95
C GLY A 152 -6.50 6.08 -7.88
N GLU A 153 -7.08 7.11 -7.28
CA GLU A 153 -6.51 8.46 -7.22
C GLU A 153 -5.88 8.77 -5.87
N ALA A 154 -4.89 9.68 -5.85
CA ALA A 154 -4.16 10.01 -4.63
C ALA A 154 -5.06 10.56 -3.50
N SER A 155 -6.16 11.24 -3.84
CA SER A 155 -7.15 11.76 -2.88
C SER A 155 -7.92 10.68 -2.12
N GLU A 156 -7.92 9.43 -2.60
CA GLU A 156 -8.52 8.30 -1.88
C GLU A 156 -7.63 7.79 -0.74
N TYR A 157 -6.36 8.20 -0.73
CA TYR A 157 -5.35 7.67 0.16
C TYR A 157 -5.05 8.60 1.33
N ARG A 158 -4.62 7.99 2.43
CA ARG A 158 -3.92 8.63 3.54
C ARG A 158 -2.46 8.19 3.50
N ILE A 159 -1.52 9.13 3.58
CA ILE A 159 -0.11 8.81 3.78
C ILE A 159 0.09 8.49 5.26
N ILE A 160 0.66 7.32 5.56
CA ILE A 160 0.94 6.88 6.95
C ILE A 160 2.45 6.85 7.26
N LEU A 161 3.32 6.86 6.25
CA LEU A 161 4.77 6.92 6.45
C LEU A 161 5.45 7.47 5.19
N ALA A 162 6.41 8.36 5.37
CA ALA A 162 7.41 8.67 4.36
C ALA A 162 8.81 8.56 5.00
N ILE A 163 9.68 7.73 4.44
CA ILE A 163 10.98 7.41 5.04
C ILE A 163 12.07 7.31 3.97
N PRO A 164 13.30 7.77 4.22
CA PRO A 164 14.43 7.50 3.33
C PRO A 164 14.59 6.00 3.09
N SER A 165 14.77 5.61 1.83
CA SER A 165 15.16 4.25 1.45
C SER A 165 16.65 4.20 1.16
N THR A 166 17.35 3.23 1.75
CA THR A 166 18.75 2.95 1.44
C THR A 166 18.82 1.97 0.28
N GLY A 167 19.51 2.34 -0.81
CA GLY A 167 19.66 1.47 -1.96
C GLY A 167 20.53 0.26 -1.64
N ASP A 168 20.21 -0.89 -2.22
CA ASP A 168 20.87 -2.16 -1.95
C ASP A 168 21.23 -2.88 -3.26
N SER A 169 21.77 -4.11 -3.20
CA SER A 169 22.18 -4.81 -4.43
C SER A 169 21.02 -5.21 -5.36
N ASN A 170 19.79 -5.26 -4.85
CA ASN A 170 18.59 -5.59 -5.62
C ASN A 170 17.84 -4.34 -6.12
N SER A 171 17.93 -3.22 -5.40
CA SER A 171 17.41 -1.91 -5.80
C SER A 171 18.46 -0.82 -5.54
N PRO A 172 19.44 -0.66 -6.45
CA PRO A 172 20.51 0.32 -6.26
C PRO A 172 19.99 1.76 -6.25
N GLY A 173 20.70 2.62 -5.51
CA GLY A 173 20.38 4.04 -5.37
C GLY A 173 19.45 4.33 -4.20
N ASP A 174 19.81 5.35 -3.42
CA ASP A 174 18.99 5.84 -2.31
C ASP A 174 17.75 6.57 -2.83
N GLY A 175 16.75 6.71 -1.96
CA GLY A 175 15.46 7.24 -2.35
C GLY A 175 14.53 7.49 -1.17
N ILE A 176 13.22 7.40 -1.44
CA ILE A 176 12.16 7.55 -0.45
C ILE A 176 11.16 6.40 -0.64
N TYR A 177 10.77 5.78 0.48
CA TYR A 177 9.54 5.01 0.53
C TYR A 177 8.39 5.90 1.00
N VAL A 178 7.29 5.89 0.24
CA VAL A 178 6.00 6.47 0.67
C VAL A 178 5.01 5.34 0.88
N VAL A 179 4.44 5.28 2.08
CA VAL A 179 3.39 4.32 2.44
C VAL A 179 2.06 5.04 2.53
N ALA A 180 1.09 4.53 1.79
CA ALA A 180 -0.25 5.11 1.74
C ALA A 180 -1.31 4.01 1.83
N VAL A 181 -2.44 4.32 2.45
CA VAL A 181 -3.56 3.39 2.68
C VAL A 181 -4.87 4.02 2.25
N LYS A 182 -5.76 3.22 1.68
CA LYS A 182 -7.17 3.58 1.47
C LYS A 182 -8.05 2.47 2.02
N GLU A 183 -9.18 2.84 2.60
CA GLU A 183 -10.12 1.88 3.20
C GLU A 183 -11.25 1.47 2.26
N LYS A 184 -11.62 2.34 1.32
CA LYS A 184 -12.79 2.19 0.46
C LYS A 184 -12.44 2.48 -1.01
N PRO A 185 -13.18 1.91 -1.97
CA PRO A 185 -14.21 0.87 -1.79
C PRO A 185 -13.61 -0.48 -1.37
N THR A 186 -12.34 -0.71 -1.69
CA THR A 186 -11.56 -1.87 -1.28
C THR A 186 -10.34 -1.41 -0.51
N PRO A 187 -10.03 -2.00 0.65
CA PRO A 187 -8.81 -1.69 1.39
C PRO A 187 -7.57 -1.96 0.54
N VAL A 188 -6.71 -0.96 0.40
CA VAL A 188 -5.42 -1.08 -0.31
C VAL A 188 -4.33 -0.38 0.48
N ARG A 189 -3.19 -1.06 0.64
CA ARG A 189 -1.94 -0.48 1.14
C ARG A 189 -0.91 -0.46 0.04
N LEU A 190 -0.19 0.66 -0.08
CA LEU A 190 0.89 0.88 -1.04
C LEU A 190 2.21 1.14 -0.31
N ILE A 191 3.32 0.62 -0.85
CA ILE A 191 4.69 1.07 -0.55
C ILE A 191 5.35 1.46 -1.87
N CYS A 192 5.35 2.76 -2.14
CA CYS A 192 5.94 3.37 -3.32
C CYS A 192 7.45 3.53 -3.14
N THR A 193 8.24 3.13 -4.14
CA THR A 193 9.67 3.42 -4.22
C THR A 193 9.89 4.62 -5.12
N LEU A 194 10.50 5.67 -4.57
CA LEU A 194 10.87 6.87 -5.31
C LEU A 194 12.39 7.01 -5.32
N LYS A 195 12.98 7.22 -6.51
CA LYS A 195 14.39 7.59 -6.64
C LYS A 195 14.52 8.79 -7.57
N ASN A 196 15.39 9.74 -7.20
CA ASN A 196 15.59 10.98 -7.96
C ASN A 196 14.26 11.68 -8.34
N GLY A 197 13.28 11.66 -7.43
CA GLY A 197 11.96 12.26 -7.63
C GLY A 197 11.04 11.54 -8.62
N LYS A 198 11.36 10.30 -9.01
CA LYS A 198 10.56 9.46 -9.93
C LYS A 198 10.14 8.17 -9.23
N ALA A 199 8.95 7.66 -9.57
CA ALA A 199 8.52 6.34 -9.14
C ALA A 199 9.25 5.25 -9.92
N GLU A 200 9.83 4.30 -9.20
CA GLU A 200 10.56 3.15 -9.77
C GLU A 200 9.94 1.80 -9.38
N GLY A 201 8.97 1.81 -8.46
CA GLY A 201 8.31 0.58 -8.07
C GLY A 201 7.15 0.83 -7.14
N ILE A 202 6.20 -0.08 -7.20
CA ILE A 202 5.01 -0.09 -6.36
C ILE A 202 4.85 -1.49 -5.77
N ASN A 203 4.59 -1.56 -4.47
CA ASN A 203 4.15 -2.79 -3.83
C ASN A 203 2.78 -2.50 -3.23
N SER A 204 1.76 -3.17 -3.75
CA SER A 204 0.38 -3.03 -3.32
C SER A 204 -0.11 -4.33 -2.68
N SER A 205 -1.01 -4.20 -1.71
CA SER A 205 -1.79 -5.32 -1.19
C SER A 205 -3.21 -4.85 -0.90
N GLY A 206 -4.20 -5.70 -1.14
CA GLY A 206 -5.60 -5.44 -0.82
C GLY A 206 -6.44 -6.71 -0.81
N GLY A 207 -7.66 -6.63 -0.27
CA GLY A 207 -8.59 -7.75 -0.21
C GLY A 207 -9.61 -7.63 0.93
N ALA A 208 -10.70 -8.38 0.84
CA ALA A 208 -11.68 -8.50 1.91
C ALA A 208 -11.08 -9.27 3.09
N GLU A 209 -11.15 -8.69 4.29
CA GLU A 209 -10.50 -9.21 5.49
C GLU A 209 -11.25 -10.43 6.05
N GLU A 210 -10.64 -11.61 5.93
CA GLU A 210 -11.03 -12.79 6.68
C GLU A 210 -10.17 -12.83 7.97
N PHE A 211 -10.73 -12.29 9.06
CA PHE A 211 -10.15 -12.20 10.41
C PHE A 211 -8.82 -11.42 10.54
N VAL A 212 -8.91 -10.20 11.08
CA VAL A 212 -7.74 -9.40 11.47
C VAL A 212 -7.40 -9.64 12.94
N PRO A 213 -6.19 -10.12 13.28
CA PRO A 213 -5.68 -10.14 14.65
C PRO A 213 -5.72 -8.74 15.32
N LEU A 214 -5.62 -8.69 16.65
CA LEU A 214 -5.66 -7.40 17.38
C LEU A 214 -4.56 -6.43 16.96
N VAL A 215 -3.38 -6.98 16.66
CA VAL A 215 -2.27 -6.30 16.00
C VAL A 215 -1.79 -7.25 14.91
N TYR A 216 -1.62 -6.75 13.70
CA TYR A 216 -1.23 -7.55 12.55
C TYR A 216 -0.13 -6.83 11.77
N PRO A 217 1.12 -7.33 11.82
CA PRO A 217 2.20 -6.79 11.02
C PRO A 217 1.94 -6.95 9.54
N ASP A 218 2.16 -5.87 8.77
CA ASP A 218 2.04 -5.95 7.33
C ASP A 218 3.17 -6.83 6.78
N ILE A 219 2.79 -7.85 6.01
CA ILE A 219 3.72 -8.85 5.45
C ILE A 219 4.77 -8.25 4.50
N ASN A 220 4.51 -7.09 3.92
CA ASN A 220 5.47 -6.39 3.05
C ASN A 220 6.29 -5.34 3.80
N SER A 221 6.11 -5.18 5.13
CA SER A 221 6.95 -4.31 5.96
C SER A 221 8.43 -4.67 5.89
N GLY A 222 8.78 -5.92 5.51
CA GLY A 222 10.17 -6.31 5.26
C GLY A 222 10.92 -5.32 4.37
N LYS A 223 10.25 -4.77 3.34
CA LYS A 223 10.82 -3.75 2.45
C LYS A 223 11.30 -2.48 3.18
N LEU A 224 10.77 -2.21 4.38
CA LEU A 224 11.06 -1.03 5.19
C LEU A 224 12.10 -1.30 6.30
N TYR A 225 12.29 -2.55 6.72
CA TYR A 225 13.19 -2.87 7.84
C TYR A 225 14.35 -3.80 7.48
N GLN A 226 14.45 -4.30 6.25
CA GLN A 226 15.59 -5.12 5.82
C GLN A 226 16.18 -4.63 4.49
N GLN A 227 17.50 -4.80 4.33
CA GLN A 227 18.16 -4.71 3.03
C GLN A 227 18.15 -6.07 2.33
N SER A 228 18.35 -6.08 1.02
CA SER A 228 18.26 -7.27 0.17
C SER A 228 18.96 -8.51 0.75
N PHE A 229 18.28 -9.66 0.61
CA PHE A 229 18.85 -10.98 0.88
C PHE A 229 20.19 -11.21 0.15
N ILE A 230 20.35 -10.62 -1.04
CA ILE A 230 21.55 -10.75 -1.87
C ILE A 230 22.79 -10.19 -1.15
N ASP A 231 22.60 -9.17 -0.30
CA ASP A 231 23.71 -8.53 0.40
C ASP A 231 24.28 -9.40 1.54
N ARG A 232 23.61 -10.49 1.92
CA ARG A 232 24.07 -11.49 2.92
C ARG A 232 24.68 -10.84 4.18
N GLY A 233 24.04 -9.79 4.65
CA GLY A 233 24.48 -9.04 5.82
C GLY A 233 25.46 -7.89 5.60
N ASN A 234 25.83 -7.57 4.36
CA ASN A 234 26.61 -6.36 4.05
C ASN A 234 25.70 -5.12 4.01
N TRP A 235 24.96 -4.90 5.10
CA TRP A 235 24.03 -3.79 5.21
C TRP A 235 24.79 -2.45 5.23
N LYS A 236 24.27 -1.48 4.47
CA LYS A 236 24.71 -0.10 4.58
C LYS A 236 24.18 0.50 5.87
N LEU A 237 25.08 1.02 6.70
CA LEU A 237 24.77 1.59 8.01
C LEU A 237 25.23 3.06 8.08
N PRO A 238 24.57 3.91 8.89
CA PRO A 238 23.37 3.62 9.68
C PRO A 238 22.16 3.34 8.80
N PHE A 239 21.39 2.30 9.13
CA PHE A 239 20.22 1.88 8.37
C PHE A 239 18.95 2.39 9.04
N ARG A 240 18.19 3.19 8.29
CA ARG A 240 16.91 3.70 8.76
C ARG A 240 15.81 2.71 8.42
N TRP A 241 15.04 2.32 9.43
CA TRP A 241 14.02 1.29 9.30
C TRP A 241 12.63 1.83 9.62
N GLY A 242 11.62 1.20 9.03
CA GLY A 242 10.22 1.38 9.36
C GLY A 242 9.51 0.02 9.49
N VAL A 243 8.46 -0.03 10.29
CA VAL A 243 7.52 -1.16 10.36
C VAL A 243 6.11 -0.62 10.43
N ILE A 244 5.22 -1.24 9.67
CA ILE A 244 3.81 -0.87 9.60
C ILE A 244 2.94 -2.11 9.83
N GLY A 245 1.70 -1.88 10.19
CA GLY A 245 0.70 -2.94 10.29
C GLY A 245 -0.63 -2.38 10.75
N THR A 246 -1.61 -3.24 10.90
CA THR A 246 -2.94 -2.85 11.37
C THR A 246 -3.12 -3.20 12.84
N TYR A 247 -4.05 -2.51 13.49
CA TYR A 247 -4.50 -2.82 14.84
C TYR A 247 -6.00 -2.58 14.97
N VAL A 248 -6.65 -3.23 15.93
CA VAL A 248 -8.08 -3.01 16.21
C VAL A 248 -8.23 -1.83 17.19
N PRO A 249 -8.72 -0.65 16.74
CA PRO A 249 -8.66 0.58 17.55
C PRO A 249 -9.44 0.49 18.87
N ALA A 250 -10.53 -0.26 18.89
CA ALA A 250 -11.35 -0.45 20.09
C ALA A 250 -10.69 -1.36 21.15
N LYS A 251 -9.59 -2.06 20.82
CA LYS A 251 -8.99 -3.09 21.68
C LYS A 251 -7.50 -2.89 21.97
N VAL A 252 -6.80 -2.14 21.13
CA VAL A 252 -5.37 -1.85 21.28
C VAL A 252 -5.18 -0.35 21.34
N THR A 253 -4.52 0.12 22.39
CA THR A 253 -4.27 1.54 22.64
C THR A 253 -2.80 1.92 22.53
N ARG A 254 -1.91 0.92 22.50
CA ARG A 254 -0.47 1.15 22.40
C ARG A 254 0.20 0.01 21.65
N VAL A 255 1.11 0.35 20.74
CA VAL A 255 2.00 -0.59 20.07
C VAL A 255 3.43 -0.10 20.26
N THR A 256 4.36 -1.00 20.56
CA THR A 256 5.79 -0.69 20.66
C THR A 256 6.58 -1.58 19.72
N ALA A 257 7.64 -1.03 19.13
CA ALA A 257 8.59 -1.76 18.31
C ALA A 257 10.00 -1.62 18.90
N SER A 258 10.79 -2.69 18.89
CA SER A 258 12.23 -2.63 19.19
C SER A 258 12.99 -3.37 18.11
N TYR A 259 14.18 -2.90 17.75
CA TYR A 259 14.94 -3.51 16.66
C TYR A 259 16.43 -3.54 16.97
N GLY A 260 17.02 -4.74 16.96
CA GLY A 260 18.39 -4.94 17.43
C GLY A 260 18.53 -4.66 18.92
N THR A 261 19.45 -3.76 19.29
CA THR A 261 19.66 -3.29 20.68
C THR A 261 19.03 -1.94 20.95
N SER A 262 18.19 -1.43 20.05
CA SER A 262 17.52 -0.16 20.28
C SER A 262 16.56 -0.28 21.46
N THR A 263 16.43 0.80 22.22
CA THR A 263 15.30 0.94 23.15
C THR A 263 13.99 0.80 22.38
N PRO A 264 12.96 0.16 22.96
CA PRO A 264 11.64 0.14 22.35
C PRO A 264 11.14 1.56 22.06
N VAL A 265 10.61 1.77 20.86
CA VAL A 265 9.93 2.99 20.45
C VAL A 265 8.43 2.74 20.46
N GLU A 266 7.66 3.76 20.85
CA GLU A 266 6.21 3.71 20.72
C GLU A 266 5.82 3.99 19.27
N ALA A 267 4.96 3.15 18.70
CA ALA A 267 4.43 3.33 17.37
C ALA A 267 3.38 4.44 17.37
N THR A 268 3.35 5.24 16.32
CA THR A 268 2.23 6.14 16.05
C THR A 268 1.04 5.31 15.59
N LEU A 269 -0.13 5.54 16.20
CA LEU A 269 -1.39 4.94 15.80
C LEU A 269 -2.16 5.93 14.92
N ASP A 270 -2.45 5.53 13.69
CA ASP A 270 -3.05 6.34 12.62
C ASP A 270 -4.19 5.55 11.94
N HIS A 271 -5.42 5.79 12.39
CA HIS A 271 -6.65 5.25 11.76
C HIS A 271 -6.60 3.73 11.49
N GLY A 272 -6.34 2.93 12.52
CA GLY A 272 -6.27 1.46 12.38
C GLY A 272 -4.93 0.95 11.85
N TRP A 273 -3.98 1.83 11.54
CA TRP A 273 -2.59 1.48 11.22
C TRP A 273 -1.64 1.91 12.33
N TYR A 274 -0.63 1.10 12.62
CA TYR A 274 0.49 1.52 13.45
C TYR A 274 1.73 1.72 12.59
N VAL A 275 2.59 2.66 12.99
CA VAL A 275 3.85 2.96 12.32
C VAL A 275 4.93 3.18 13.37
N ALA A 276 6.02 2.42 13.29
CA ALA A 276 7.21 2.68 14.08
C ALA A 276 8.44 2.79 13.17
N THR A 277 9.37 3.67 13.54
CA THR A 277 10.57 3.93 12.76
C THR A 277 11.77 4.10 13.69
N GLY A 278 12.96 3.81 13.19
CA GLY A 278 14.19 4.02 13.93
C GLY A 278 15.42 3.97 13.05
N VAL A 279 16.57 3.85 13.70
CA VAL A 279 17.87 3.71 13.05
C VAL A 279 18.62 2.54 13.70
N LEU A 280 19.27 1.74 12.86
CA LEU A 280 20.21 0.71 13.27
C LEU A 280 21.63 1.16 12.91
N ASP A 281 22.54 1.09 13.88
CA ASP A 281 23.96 1.34 13.66
C ASP A 281 24.77 0.06 13.46
N ARG A 282 24.08 -1.09 13.43
CA ARG A 282 24.65 -2.41 13.22
C ARG A 282 23.65 -3.30 12.49
N GLN A 283 24.15 -4.28 11.74
CA GLN A 283 23.32 -5.31 11.17
C GLN A 283 22.71 -6.18 12.28
N VAL A 284 21.50 -6.69 12.02
CA VAL A 284 20.76 -7.58 12.90
C VAL A 284 20.26 -8.78 12.09
N THR A 285 20.00 -9.89 12.78
CA THR A 285 19.54 -11.16 12.18
C THR A 285 18.12 -11.54 12.60
N ARG A 286 17.42 -10.62 13.28
CA ARG A 286 16.03 -10.79 13.72
C ARG A 286 15.24 -9.58 13.31
N ALA A 287 13.98 -9.78 12.90
CA ALA A 287 13.04 -8.72 12.55
C ALA A 287 12.69 -7.83 13.76
N PRO A 288 12.06 -6.66 13.56
CA PRO A 288 11.58 -5.82 14.66
C PRO A 288 10.66 -6.60 15.61
N HIS A 289 10.94 -6.52 16.91
CA HIS A 289 10.07 -7.10 17.93
C HIS A 289 8.92 -6.16 18.26
N LEU A 290 7.70 -6.63 18.07
CA LEU A 290 6.47 -5.85 18.20
C LEU A 290 5.66 -6.33 19.41
N LYS A 291 5.13 -5.38 20.17
CA LYS A 291 4.19 -5.64 21.27
C LYS A 291 2.99 -4.72 21.20
N GLY A 292 1.80 -5.28 21.38
CA GLY A 292 0.53 -4.55 21.46
C GLY A 292 -0.07 -4.62 22.85
N TYR A 293 -0.67 -3.53 23.31
CA TYR A 293 -1.26 -3.42 24.64
C TYR A 293 -2.68 -2.86 24.58
N ASP A 294 -3.56 -3.38 25.44
CA ASP A 294 -4.90 -2.83 25.66
C ASP A 294 -4.87 -1.59 26.57
N SER A 295 -6.05 -0.99 26.79
CA SER A 295 -6.22 0.23 27.61
C SER A 295 -5.83 0.07 29.08
N SER A 296 -5.74 -1.16 29.59
CA SER A 296 -5.26 -1.46 30.94
C SER A 296 -3.73 -1.59 31.01
N GLY A 297 -3.05 -1.52 29.86
CA GLY A 297 -1.61 -1.76 29.74
C GLY A 297 -1.25 -3.24 29.66
N ARG A 298 -2.23 -4.14 29.56
CA ARG A 298 -1.99 -5.58 29.42
C ARG A 298 -1.53 -5.91 28.01
N LEU A 299 -0.51 -6.76 27.92
CA LEU A 299 0.01 -7.29 26.66
C LEU A 299 -1.06 -8.16 25.97
N VAL A 300 -1.41 -7.81 24.73
CA VAL A 300 -2.40 -8.54 23.90
C VAL A 300 -1.83 -9.05 22.59
N TYR A 301 -0.62 -8.63 22.24
CA TYR A 301 0.13 -9.13 21.09
C TYR A 301 1.62 -9.10 21.40
N ASP A 302 2.34 -10.15 21.02
CA ASP A 302 3.80 -10.23 21.06
C ASP A 302 4.28 -10.99 19.83
N SER A 303 5.05 -10.33 18.97
CA SER A 303 5.49 -10.92 17.71
C SER A 303 6.39 -12.13 17.90
N ASP A 304 7.07 -12.30 19.04
CA ASP A 304 7.87 -13.50 19.33
C ASP A 304 6.99 -14.77 19.44
N THR A 305 5.71 -14.60 19.74
CA THR A 305 4.74 -15.70 19.84
C THR A 305 3.89 -15.89 18.58
N ASP A 306 4.00 -14.97 17.62
CA ASP A 306 3.27 -14.99 16.36
C ASP A 306 3.98 -15.91 15.36
N THR A 307 3.40 -17.07 15.09
CA THR A 307 3.98 -18.05 14.15
C THR A 307 3.86 -17.63 12.68
N THR A 308 3.09 -16.58 12.40
CA THR A 308 2.94 -16.01 11.05
C THR A 308 3.89 -14.86 10.79
N TYR A 309 4.52 -14.32 11.86
CA TYR A 309 5.50 -13.25 11.75
C TYR A 309 6.87 -13.80 11.31
N GLU A 310 7.60 -13.02 10.51
CA GLU A 310 8.98 -13.34 10.15
C GLU A 310 9.91 -12.98 11.32
N HIS A 311 10.57 -13.98 11.90
CA HIS A 311 11.42 -13.78 13.08
C HIS A 311 12.89 -13.52 12.76
N VAL A 312 13.37 -14.13 11.68
CA VAL A 312 14.80 -14.24 11.36
C VAL A 312 15.06 -13.58 10.02
N LEU A 313 16.12 -12.79 9.96
CA LEU A 313 16.58 -12.11 8.77
C LEU A 313 17.84 -12.80 8.21
N PRO A 314 18.10 -12.63 6.91
CA PRO A 314 19.29 -13.17 6.25
C PRO A 314 20.62 -12.60 6.76
#